data_AF-A0A4U9WGY4-F1
#
_entry.id   AF-A0A4U9WGY4-F1
#
_cell.length_a   1.000
_cell.length_b   1.000
_cell.length_c   1.000
_cell.angle_alpha   90.00
_cell.angle_beta   90.00
_cell.angle_gamma   90.00
#
_symmetry.space_group_name_H-M   'P 1'
#
loop_
_entity.id
_entity.type
_entity.pdbx_description
1 polymer ?
#
loop_
_entity_poly.entity_id
_entity_poly.type
_entity_poly.pdbx_seq_one_letter_code
_entity_poly.pdbx_strand_id
1 'polypeptide(L)' 'MQYPINEMFQTLQGEGYFTGVPAIFIRLQGCPVGCSWCDTKTHLGKGRRSGSGYATHPGENCRE' A
#
# COMPACT_ATOMS: atom_id res chain seq x y z
N MET A 1 3.98 21.48 -8.39
CA MET A 1 3.43 20.10 -8.44
C MET A 1 3.65 19.46 -7.08
N GLN A 2 2.65 18.80 -6.50
CA GLN A 2 2.73 18.18 -5.17
C GLN A 2 2.34 16.71 -5.30
N TYR A 3 3.18 15.79 -4.80
CA TYR A 3 2.89 14.35 -4.83
C TYR A 3 2.50 13.85 -3.44
N PRO A 4 1.49 12.97 -3.32
CA PRO A 4 1.09 12.42 -2.04
C PRO A 4 2.05 11.30 -1.63
N ILE A 5 3.00 11.63 -0.75
CA ILE A 5 3.96 10.67 -0.19
C ILE A 5 3.37 10.06 1.07
N ASN A 6 3.38 8.73 1.16
CA ASN A 6 2.94 8.00 2.35
C ASN A 6 4.11 7.76 3.32
N GLU A 7 5.24 7.28 2.82
CA GLU A 7 6.45 7.08 3.61
C GLU A 7 7.71 7.26 2.75
N MET A 8 8.79 7.67 3.40
CA MET A 8 10.11 7.83 2.79
C MET A 8 11.18 7.38 3.77
N PHE A 9 12.08 6.51 3.34
CA PHE A 9 13.16 5.99 4.18
C PHE A 9 14.35 5.48 3.34
N GLN A 10 15.51 5.40 3.97
CA GLN A 10 16.72 4.85 3.38
C GLN A 10 16.95 3.42 3.88
N THR A 11 17.18 2.48 2.98
CA THR A 11 17.49 1.09 3.30
C THR A 11 18.24 0.42 2.14
N LEU A 12 18.50 -0.89 2.22
CA LEU A 12 18.98 -1.70 1.11
C LEU A 12 17.78 -2.26 0.32
N GLN A 13 17.86 -2.29 -1.01
CA GLN A 13 16.86 -2.98 -1.84
C GLN A 13 16.90 -4.48 -1.52
N GLY A 14 15.75 -5.07 -1.23
CA GLY A 14 15.63 -6.46 -0.77
C GLY A 14 15.39 -7.48 -1.88
N GLU A 15 15.01 -7.02 -3.08
CA GLU A 15 14.52 -7.90 -4.14
C GLU A 15 15.04 -7.53 -5.54
N GLY A 16 15.02 -8.54 -6.43
CA GLY A 16 15.37 -8.39 -7.84
C GLY A 16 16.86 -8.16 -8.08
N TYR A 17 17.17 -7.54 -9.23
CA TYR A 17 18.56 -7.36 -9.68
C TYR A 17 19.40 -6.47 -8.76
N PHE A 18 18.79 -5.49 -8.10
CA PHE A 18 19.47 -4.54 -7.22
C PHE A 18 19.49 -4.97 -5.74
N THR A 19 19.24 -6.24 -5.45
CA THR A 19 19.26 -6.75 -4.07
C THR A 19 20.60 -6.45 -3.40
N GLY A 20 20.55 -5.83 -2.21
CA GLY A 20 21.72 -5.44 -1.42
C GLY A 20 22.26 -4.03 -1.72
N VAL A 21 21.70 -3.31 -2.70
CA VAL A 21 22.15 -1.96 -3.04
C VAL A 21 21.44 -0.91 -2.17
N PRO A 22 22.16 0.07 -1.59
CA PRO A 22 21.55 1.18 -0.87
C PRO A 22 20.61 2.02 -1.75
N ALA A 23 19.41 2.30 -1.26
CA ALA A 23 18.38 3.05 -1.96
C ALA A 23 17.53 3.90 -1.00
N ILE A 24 16.97 4.98 -1.54
CA ILE A 24 15.91 5.76 -0.87
C ILE A 24 14.59 5.30 -1.45
N PHE A 25 13.73 4.76 -0.61
CA PHE A 25 12.37 4.35 -0.98
C PHE A 25 11.42 5.52 -0.76
N ILE A 26 10.58 5.77 -1.76
CA ILE A 26 9.49 6.75 -1.70
C ILE A 26 8.20 5.99 -2.04
N ARG A 27 7.37 5.72 -1.04
CA ARG A 27 6.06 5.07 -1.27
C ARG A 27 5.00 6.14 -1.46
N LEU A 28 4.33 6.12 -2.61
CA LEU A 28 3.22 7.01 -2.91
C LEU A 28 1.91 6.50 -2.30
N GLN A 29 1.01 7.42 -1.98
CA GLN A 29 -0.33 7.08 -1.52
C GLN A 29 -1.25 6.74 -2.71
N GLY A 30 -2.03 5.67 -2.56
CA GLY A 30 -3.09 5.28 -3.49
C GLY A 30 -2.66 4.22 -4.52
N CYS A 31 -3.51 3.23 -4.73
CA CYS A 31 -3.38 2.23 -5.80
C CYS A 31 -4.76 1.89 -6.37
N PRO A 32 -4.98 1.97 -7.70
CA PRO A 32 -6.28 1.70 -8.31
C PRO A 32 -6.60 0.21 -8.49
N VAL A 33 -5.62 -0.69 -8.31
CA VAL A 33 -5.75 -2.13 -8.62
C VAL A 33 -6.63 -2.87 -7.62
N GLY A 34 -6.49 -2.58 -6.32
CA GLY A 34 -7.31 -3.21 -5.28
C GLY A 34 -7.11 -4.72 -5.15
N CYS A 35 -5.86 -5.20 -5.08
CA CYS A 35 -5.55 -6.61 -4.87
C CYS A 35 -6.05 -7.11 -3.51
N SER A 36 -6.67 -8.30 -3.47
CA SER A 36 -7.17 -8.90 -2.22
C SER A 36 -6.04 -9.33 -1.27
N TRP A 37 -4.89 -9.70 -1.82
CA TRP A 37 -3.66 -10.11 -1.11
C TRP A 37 -2.67 -8.96 -0.90
N CYS A 38 -3.11 -7.70 -0.94
CA CYS A 38 -2.21 -6.58 -0.68
C CYS A 38 -1.83 -6.55 0.81
N ASP A 39 -0.53 -6.63 1.12
CA ASP A 39 -0.06 -6.55 2.51
C ASP A 39 -0.16 -5.13 3.10
N THR A 40 -0.21 -4.10 2.25
CA THR A 40 -0.24 -2.69 2.67
C THR A 40 -1.55 -1.98 2.32
N LYS A 41 -2.66 -2.55 2.79
CA LYS A 41 -4.03 -2.05 2.53
C LYS A 41 -4.28 -0.63 3.03
N THR A 42 -3.53 -0.16 4.02
CA THR A 42 -3.61 1.20 4.56
C THR A 42 -3.24 2.29 3.55
N HIS A 43 -2.46 1.95 2.52
CA HIS A 43 -2.04 2.89 1.47
C HIS A 43 -3.00 2.92 0.27
N LEU A 44 -4.09 2.13 0.32
CA LEU A 44 -5.18 2.23 -0.64
C LEU A 44 -5.95 3.52 -0.36
N GLY A 45 -6.25 4.29 -1.42
CA GLY A 45 -7.02 5.52 -1.28
C GLY A 45 -8.39 5.23 -0.65
N LYS A 46 -8.81 6.03 0.34
CA LYS A 46 -10.17 5.96 0.92
C LYS A 46 -11.19 6.10 -0.20
N GLY A 47 -11.80 4.99 -0.62
CA GLY A 47 -12.83 4.99 -1.67
C GLY A 47 -12.85 3.80 -2.60
N ARG A 48 -11.83 2.92 -2.61
CA ARG A 48 -11.88 1.69 -3.40
C ARG A 48 -11.66 0.46 -2.53
N ARG A 49 -12.75 -0.01 -1.93
CA ARG A 49 -12.87 -1.40 -1.50
C ARG A 49 -12.74 -2.25 -2.75
N SER A 50 -11.66 -3.03 -2.82
CA SER A 50 -11.46 -4.14 -3.74
C SER A 50 -12.76 -4.95 -3.87
N GLY A 51 -13.42 -4.85 -5.03
CA GLY A 51 -14.69 -5.53 -5.25
C GLY A 51 -14.47 -7.00 -5.59
N SER A 52 -14.52 -7.86 -4.57
CA SER A 52 -15.16 -9.19 -4.62
C SER A 52 -15.11 -9.84 -3.23
N GLY A 53 -16.17 -9.65 -2.43
CA GLY A 53 -16.40 -10.28 -1.11
C GLY A 53 -15.35 -9.87 -0.06
N TYR A 54 -15.63 -9.12 0.99
CA TYR A 54 -16.71 -9.31 1.95
C TYR A 54 -17.28 -7.94 2.34
N ALA A 55 -18.59 -7.90 2.51
CA ALA A 55 -19.25 -6.77 3.14
C ALA A 55 -18.62 -6.55 4.52
N THR A 56 -18.16 -5.33 4.81
CA THR A 56 -18.29 -4.84 6.18
C THR A 56 -19.47 -3.89 6.16
N HIS A 57 -20.54 -4.39 6.76
CA HIS A 57 -21.71 -3.63 7.17
C HIS A 57 -21.26 -2.37 7.95
N PRO A 58 -22.09 -1.32 8.02
CA PRO A 58 -21.85 -0.22 8.93
C PRO A 58 -21.94 -0.75 10.37
N GLY A 59 -20.80 -1.17 10.95
CA GLY A 59 -20.77 -1.73 12.30
C GLY A 59 -19.63 -2.68 12.65
N GLU A 60 -18.83 -3.16 11.69
CA GLU A 60 -17.79 -4.15 12.00
C GLU A 60 -16.40 -3.61 11.70
N ASN A 61 -15.68 -3.29 12.79
CA ASN A 61 -14.28 -2.87 12.79
C ASN A 61 -13.41 -4.00 12.21
N CYS A 62 -12.67 -3.71 11.15
CA CYS A 62 -11.50 -4.51 10.75
C CYS A 62 -10.45 -4.43 11.84
N ARG A 63 -10.53 -5.32 12.84
CA ARG A 63 -9.37 -5.73 13.62
C ARG A 63 -8.81 -6.98 12.98
N GLU A 64 -7.53 -6.87 12.63
CA GLU A 64 -6.56 -7.89 12.17
C GLU A 64 -7.06 -8.89 11.12
#